data_AF-A0A969FKR6-F1
#
_entry.id   AF-A0A969FKR6-F1
#
_cell.length_a   1.000
_cell.length_b   1.000
_cell.length_c   1.000
_cell.angle_alpha   90.00
_cell.angle_beta   90.00
_cell.angle_gamma   90.00
#
_symmetry.space_group_name_H-M   'P 1'
#
loop_
_entity.id
_entity.type
_entity.pdbx_description
1 polymer ?
#
loop_
_entity_poly.entity_id
_entity_poly.type
_entity_poly.pdbx_seq_one_letter_code
_entity_poly.pdbx_strand_id
1 'polypeptide(L)'
;MGDRPHDLATGLSAGIVDRRDLGDHRTQAQLVSELAQLYGDLGNFTAAIELTHNAIALANQAQAMDIAAIYHHHLGRWLIQAHRPMEALDAYRQAIGQFRSFRQAYALSDSNTQLSFQTTVEPIYREAIGLLLQPQASQDANPRSTGSTRSAASGRDRQLFSRQLFNQSPDRGRQY
;
A
#
# COMPACT_ATOMS: atom_id res chain seq x y z
N MET A 1 14.89 -1.27 -31.73
CA MET A 1 14.81 -0.49 -30.47
C MET A 1 13.81 -1.20 -29.56
N GLY A 2 14.25 -2.14 -28.72
CA GLY A 2 13.35 -2.97 -27.89
C GLY A 2 13.87 -3.35 -26.50
N ASP A 3 15.15 -3.12 -26.18
CA ASP A 3 15.79 -3.70 -24.99
C ASP A 3 15.81 -2.85 -23.73
N ARG A 4 15.45 -1.56 -23.79
CA ARG A 4 15.54 -0.66 -22.63
C ARG A 4 14.88 -1.20 -21.34
N PRO A 5 13.67 -1.79 -21.35
CA PRO A 5 13.08 -2.34 -20.13
C PRO A 5 13.76 -3.64 -19.67
N HIS A 6 14.29 -4.46 -20.60
CA HIS A 6 14.98 -5.71 -20.25
C HIS A 6 16.38 -5.45 -19.68
N ASP A 7 17.13 -4.50 -20.24
CA ASP A 7 18.43 -4.08 -19.73
C ASP A 7 18.31 -3.49 -18.32
N LEU A 8 17.28 -2.67 -18.08
CA LEU A 8 17.01 -2.10 -16.75
C LEU A 8 16.63 -3.18 -15.74
N ALA A 9 15.77 -4.13 -16.13
CA ALA A 9 15.40 -5.25 -15.27
C ALA A 9 16.62 -6.13 -14.91
N THR A 10 17.54 -6.31 -15.85
CA THR A 10 18.77 -7.08 -15.65
C THR A 10 19.77 -6.34 -14.76
N GLY A 11 19.92 -5.02 -14.93
CA GLY A 11 20.75 -4.20 -14.04
C GLY A 11 20.23 -4.19 -12.60
N LEU A 12 18.91 -4.06 -12.41
CA LEU A 12 18.28 -4.08 -11.10
C LEU A 12 18.42 -5.46 -10.43
N SER A 13 18.24 -6.56 -11.16
CA SER A 13 18.38 -7.91 -10.60
C SER A 13 19.82 -8.20 -10.15
N ALA A 14 20.82 -7.76 -10.93
CA ALA A 14 22.23 -7.85 -10.53
C ALA A 14 22.52 -7.05 -9.26
N GLY A 15 22.01 -5.81 -9.15
CA GLY A 15 22.16 -4.98 -7.95
C GLY A 15 21.51 -5.58 -6.70
N ILE A 16 20.39 -6.30 -6.86
CA ILE A 16 19.73 -7.00 -5.75
C ILE A 16 20.61 -8.13 -5.21
N VAL A 17 21.23 -8.92 -6.10
CA VAL A 17 22.12 -10.02 -5.68
C VAL A 17 23.35 -9.48 -4.96
N ASP A 18 24.00 -8.45 -5.51
CA ASP A 18 25.17 -7.82 -4.90
C ASP A 18 24.86 -7.28 -3.49
N ARG A 19 23.73 -6.57 -3.35
CA ARG A 19 23.30 -6.03 -2.05
C ARG A 19 22.86 -7.12 -1.07
N ARG A 20 22.40 -8.28 -1.55
CA ARG A 20 22.12 -9.47 -0.74
C ARG A 20 23.39 -10.01 -0.11
N ASP A 21 24.46 -10.11 -0.88
CA ASP A 21 25.75 -10.58 -0.40
C ASP A 21 26.38 -9.60 0.59
N LEU A 22 26.10 -8.29 0.42
CA LEU A 22 26.52 -7.23 1.35
C LEU A 22 25.62 -7.09 2.59
N GLY A 23 24.50 -7.83 2.68
CA GLY A 23 23.54 -7.73 3.80
C GLY A 23 22.77 -6.40 3.84
N ASP A 24 22.78 -5.62 2.76
CA ASP A 24 22.12 -4.32 2.66
C ASP A 24 20.65 -4.49 2.25
N HIS A 25 19.84 -4.92 3.20
CA HIS A 25 18.41 -5.21 2.99
C HIS A 25 17.61 -3.94 2.64
N ARG A 26 18.04 -2.75 3.08
CA ARG A 26 17.37 -1.48 2.77
C ARG A 26 17.49 -1.16 1.29
N THR A 27 18.70 -1.21 0.74
CA THR A 27 18.92 -0.95 -0.69
C THR A 27 18.32 -2.05 -1.56
N GLN A 28 18.38 -3.32 -1.13
CA GLN A 28 17.67 -4.40 -1.83
C GLN A 28 16.16 -4.12 -1.93
N ALA A 29 15.53 -3.69 -0.84
CA ALA A 29 14.10 -3.38 -0.84
C ALA A 29 13.74 -2.29 -1.87
N GLN A 30 14.62 -1.29 -2.04
CA GLN A 30 14.45 -0.23 -3.04
C GLN A 30 14.54 -0.77 -4.47
N LEU A 31 15.60 -1.53 -4.78
CA LEU A 31 15.78 -2.11 -6.11
C LEU A 31 14.65 -3.09 -6.48
N VAL A 32 14.20 -3.90 -5.52
CA VAL A 32 13.07 -4.81 -5.72
C VAL A 32 11.77 -4.03 -5.97
N SER A 33 11.55 -2.91 -5.28
CA SER A 33 10.39 -2.05 -5.56
C SER A 33 10.47 -1.37 -6.93
N GLU A 34 11.66 -1.00 -7.39
CA GLU A 34 11.85 -0.44 -8.75
C GLU A 34 11.53 -1.48 -9.82
N LEU A 35 11.95 -2.74 -9.62
CA LEU A 35 11.51 -3.84 -10.47
C LEU A 35 9.99 -4.02 -10.44
N ALA A 36 9.38 -3.95 -9.25
CA ALA A 36 7.92 -4.06 -9.13
C ALA A 36 7.20 -2.97 -9.93
N GLN A 37 7.69 -1.72 -9.89
CA GLN A 37 7.16 -0.61 -10.69
C GLN A 37 7.30 -0.91 -12.18
N LEU A 38 8.49 -1.32 -12.63
CA LEU A 38 8.75 -1.65 -14.04
C LEU A 38 7.79 -2.73 -14.55
N TYR A 39 7.58 -3.81 -13.78
CA TYR A 39 6.62 -4.85 -14.17
C TYR A 39 5.17 -4.37 -14.13
N GLY A 40 4.82 -3.49 -13.19
CA GLY A 40 3.50 -2.86 -13.12
C GLY A 40 3.22 -1.97 -14.33
N ASP A 41 4.20 -1.18 -14.75
CA ASP A 41 4.13 -0.31 -15.95
C ASP A 41 4.02 -1.12 -17.25
N LEU A 42 4.58 -2.33 -17.27
CA LEU A 42 4.43 -3.30 -18.35
C LEU A 42 3.08 -4.06 -18.30
N GLY A 43 2.23 -3.78 -17.31
CA GLY A 43 0.93 -4.43 -17.11
C GLY A 43 1.00 -5.81 -16.45
N ASN A 44 2.18 -6.27 -16.03
CA ASN A 44 2.35 -7.52 -15.30
C ASN A 44 2.12 -7.30 -13.80
N PHE A 45 0.86 -7.08 -13.43
CA PHE A 45 0.48 -6.81 -12.04
C PHE A 45 0.77 -7.98 -11.09
N THR A 46 0.75 -9.22 -11.57
CA THR A 46 1.12 -10.39 -10.75
C THR A 46 2.57 -10.30 -10.29
N ALA A 47 3.50 -10.07 -11.21
CA ALA A 47 4.92 -9.89 -10.86
C ALA A 47 5.13 -8.64 -9.99
N ALA A 48 4.44 -7.55 -10.30
CA ALA A 48 4.51 -6.32 -9.50
C ALA A 48 4.08 -6.55 -8.04
N ILE A 49 2.99 -7.29 -7.81
CA ILE A 49 2.48 -7.64 -6.48
C ILE A 49 3.50 -8.50 -5.73
N GLU A 50 4.02 -9.57 -6.34
CA GLU A 50 5.01 -10.46 -5.72
C GLU A 50 6.29 -9.72 -5.34
N LEU A 51 6.82 -8.91 -6.25
CA LEU A 51 8.02 -8.11 -6.00
C LEU A 51 7.76 -7.07 -4.90
N THR A 52 6.59 -6.43 -4.88
CA THR A 52 6.24 -5.47 -3.83
C THR A 52 6.17 -6.16 -2.45
N HIS A 53 5.63 -7.38 -2.36
CA HIS A 53 5.66 -8.17 -1.13
C HIS A 53 7.09 -8.48 -0.66
N ASN A 54 7.98 -8.84 -1.58
CA ASN A 54 9.38 -9.07 -1.26
C ASN A 54 10.07 -7.79 -0.77
N ALA A 55 9.83 -6.66 -1.44
CA ALA A 55 10.33 -5.35 -1.01
C ALA A 55 9.87 -4.98 0.42
N ILE A 56 8.60 -5.26 0.76
CA ILE A 56 8.08 -5.05 2.13
C ILE A 56 8.83 -5.95 3.14
N ALA A 57 9.05 -7.22 2.81
CA ALA A 57 9.76 -8.14 3.70
C ALA A 57 11.21 -7.68 3.96
N LEU A 58 11.92 -7.26 2.91
CA LEU A 58 13.28 -6.72 3.00
C LEU A 58 13.31 -5.40 3.80
N ALA A 59 12.36 -4.50 3.57
CA ALA A 59 12.23 -3.27 4.34
C ALA A 59 12.00 -3.57 5.84
N ASN A 60 11.18 -4.57 6.16
CA ASN A 60 10.95 -4.99 7.54
C ASN A 60 12.22 -5.58 8.19
N GLN A 61 12.97 -6.41 7.45
CA GLN A 61 14.27 -6.94 7.91
C GLN A 61 15.29 -5.82 8.17
N ALA A 62 15.28 -4.78 7.33
CA ALA A 62 16.10 -3.59 7.49
C ALA A 62 15.60 -2.64 8.59
N GLN A 63 14.50 -2.96 9.29
CA GLN A 63 13.80 -2.07 10.23
C GLN A 63 13.39 -0.71 9.59
N ALA A 64 13.28 -0.68 8.27
CA ALA A 64 12.91 0.49 7.46
C ALA A 64 11.38 0.58 7.34
N MET A 65 10.73 0.79 8.48
CA MET A 65 9.26 0.84 8.58
C MET A 65 8.66 2.00 7.75
N ASP A 66 9.43 3.08 7.56
CA ASP A 66 9.10 4.24 6.71
C ASP A 66 8.94 3.82 5.25
N ILE A 67 9.87 2.99 4.78
CA ILE A 67 9.88 2.45 3.42
C ILE A 67 8.78 1.39 3.25
N ALA A 68 8.60 0.50 4.24
CA ALA A 68 7.56 -0.52 4.20
C ALA A 68 6.15 0.08 4.00
N ALA A 69 5.87 1.22 4.62
CA ALA A 69 4.59 1.92 4.48
C ALA A 69 4.33 2.41 3.04
N ILE A 70 5.37 2.91 2.38
CA ILE A 70 5.31 3.32 0.97
C ILE A 70 5.02 2.11 0.07
N TYR A 71 5.65 0.97 0.34
CA TYR A 71 5.43 -0.23 -0.47
C TYR A 71 4.07 -0.88 -0.23
N HIS A 72 3.52 -0.80 0.98
CA HIS A 72 2.13 -1.16 1.24
C HIS A 72 1.15 -0.31 0.42
N HIS A 73 1.45 0.97 0.21
CA HIS A 73 0.66 1.83 -0.67
C HIS A 73 0.77 1.40 -2.15
N HIS A 74 1.98 1.13 -2.66
CA HIS A 74 2.16 0.60 -4.02
C HIS A 74 1.44 -0.73 -4.24
N LEU A 75 1.51 -1.62 -3.25
CA LEU A 75 0.80 -2.90 -3.27
C LEU A 75 -0.70 -2.70 -3.43
N GLY A 76 -1.28 -1.73 -2.70
CA GLY A 76 -2.69 -1.36 -2.83
C GLY A 76 -3.04 -0.99 -4.28
N ARG A 77 -2.24 -0.13 -4.92
CA ARG A 77 -2.44 0.29 -6.32
C ARG A 77 -2.37 -0.90 -7.28
N TRP A 78 -1.39 -1.79 -7.13
CA TRP A 78 -1.26 -2.97 -7.99
C TRP A 78 -2.42 -3.95 -7.80
N LEU A 79 -2.91 -4.11 -6.56
CA LEU A 79 -4.06 -4.96 -6.27
C LEU A 79 -5.36 -4.40 -6.86
N ILE A 80 -5.55 -3.08 -6.92
CA ILE A 80 -6.67 -2.47 -7.66
C ILE A 80 -6.59 -2.83 -9.14
N GLN A 81 -5.43 -2.64 -9.76
CA GLN A 81 -5.23 -2.94 -11.18
C GLN A 81 -5.40 -4.44 -11.48
N ALA A 82 -5.08 -5.31 -10.52
CA ALA A 82 -5.32 -6.74 -10.59
C ALA A 82 -6.76 -7.17 -10.23
N HIS A 83 -7.70 -6.22 -10.08
CA HIS A 83 -9.10 -6.49 -9.68
C HIS A 83 -9.25 -7.21 -8.32
N ARG A 84 -8.34 -6.96 -7.37
CA ARG A 84 -8.32 -7.52 -6.01
C ARG A 84 -8.57 -6.43 -4.94
N PRO A 85 -9.73 -5.75 -4.95
CA PRO A 85 -9.98 -4.57 -4.12
C PRO A 85 -9.97 -4.84 -2.61
N MET A 86 -10.31 -6.07 -2.18
CA MET A 86 -10.30 -6.44 -0.76
C MET A 86 -8.88 -6.48 -0.19
N GLU A 87 -7.95 -7.03 -0.96
CA GLU A 87 -6.55 -7.11 -0.56
C GLU A 87 -5.89 -5.73 -0.67
N ALA A 88 -6.30 -4.91 -1.65
CA ALA A 88 -5.87 -3.53 -1.74
C ALA A 88 -6.24 -2.73 -0.48
N LEU A 89 -7.45 -2.95 0.05
CA LEU A 89 -7.91 -2.30 1.27
C LEU A 89 -7.04 -2.69 2.48
N ASP A 90 -6.68 -3.98 2.60
CA ASP A 90 -5.79 -4.45 3.66
C ASP A 90 -4.39 -3.82 3.53
N ALA A 91 -3.86 -3.71 2.30
CA ALA A 91 -2.58 -3.06 2.04
C ALA A 91 -2.61 -1.57 2.41
N TYR A 92 -3.66 -0.82 2.04
CA TYR A 92 -3.82 0.57 2.45
C TYR A 92 -3.98 0.72 3.97
N ARG A 93 -4.66 -0.21 4.63
CA ARG A 93 -4.77 -0.22 6.10
C ARG A 93 -3.40 -0.34 6.77
N GLN A 94 -2.52 -1.20 6.25
CA GLN A 94 -1.15 -1.33 6.76
C GLN A 94 -0.35 -0.04 6.56
N ALA A 95 -0.38 0.53 5.35
CA ALA A 95 0.29 1.80 5.05
C ALA A 95 -0.18 2.92 6.00
N ILE A 96 -1.50 3.13 6.10
CA ILE A 96 -2.10 4.15 6.95
C ILE A 96 -1.75 3.94 8.42
N GLY A 97 -1.79 2.70 8.91
CA GLY A 97 -1.43 2.35 10.28
C GLY A 97 0.01 2.73 10.61
N GLN A 98 0.95 2.44 9.71
CA GLN A 98 2.37 2.76 9.88
C GLN A 98 2.62 4.27 9.82
N PHE A 99 2.05 4.97 8.83
CA PHE A 99 2.14 6.43 8.76
C PHE A 99 1.59 7.10 10.02
N ARG A 100 0.48 6.60 10.58
CA ARG A 100 -0.06 7.12 11.83
C ARG A 100 0.90 6.94 13.01
N SER A 101 1.52 5.77 13.15
CA SER A 101 2.49 5.52 14.21
C SER A 101 3.70 6.46 14.11
N PHE A 102 4.18 6.74 12.89
CA PHE A 102 5.20 7.77 12.70
C PHE A 102 4.71 9.15 13.09
N ARG A 103 3.51 9.56 12.66
CA ARG A 103 2.92 10.83 13.08
C ARG A 103 2.90 10.95 14.60
N GLN A 104 2.46 9.92 15.32
CA GLN A 104 2.42 9.96 16.79
C GLN A 104 3.82 10.05 17.43
N ALA A 105 4.81 9.38 16.85
CA ALA A 105 6.20 9.46 17.29
C ALA A 105 6.85 10.83 17.00
N TYR A 106 6.50 11.48 15.88
CA TYR A 106 7.12 12.73 15.42
C TYR A 106 6.29 13.99 15.70
N ALA A 107 5.00 13.88 16.06
CA ALA A 107 4.11 15.00 16.37
C ALA A 107 4.53 15.80 17.62
N LEU A 108 5.52 15.31 18.36
CA LEU A 108 6.14 16.02 19.48
C LEU A 108 7.25 16.99 19.04
N SER A 109 7.63 17.04 17.75
CA SER A 109 8.88 17.71 17.34
C SER A 109 8.80 18.79 16.26
N ASP A 110 7.84 18.87 15.33
CA ASP A 110 7.81 20.03 14.41
C ASP A 110 6.54 20.22 13.55
N SER A 111 6.24 21.49 13.25
CA SER A 111 5.08 21.93 12.44
C SER A 111 5.23 21.61 10.94
N ASN A 112 6.46 21.51 10.44
CA ASN A 112 6.74 21.26 9.02
C ASN A 112 6.44 19.80 8.61
N THR A 113 6.54 18.86 9.55
CA THR A 113 6.15 17.45 9.40
C THR A 113 4.65 17.25 9.23
N GLN A 114 3.81 18.20 9.67
CA GLN A 114 2.35 18.13 9.49
C GLN A 114 1.91 18.39 8.04
N LEU A 115 2.64 19.24 7.30
CA LEU A 115 2.27 19.60 5.93
C LEU A 115 2.58 18.46 4.95
N SER A 116 3.79 17.88 5.03
CA SER A 116 4.17 16.73 4.20
C SER A 116 3.26 15.52 4.44
N PHE A 117 2.80 15.32 5.68
CA PHE A 117 1.85 14.25 5.99
C PHE A 117 0.49 14.44 5.30
N GLN A 118 -0.03 15.68 5.23
CA GLN A 118 -1.28 15.96 4.54
C GLN A 118 -1.14 15.66 3.04
N THR A 119 -0.08 16.13 2.39
CA THR A 119 0.14 15.86 0.95
C THR A 119 0.42 14.38 0.62
N THR A 120 1.09 13.63 1.50
CA THR A 120 1.52 12.26 1.19
C THR A 120 0.50 11.21 1.62
N VAL A 121 -0.21 11.42 2.73
CA VAL A 121 -1.09 10.38 3.30
C VAL A 121 -2.56 10.61 2.94
N GLU A 122 -3.01 11.86 2.76
CA GLU A 122 -4.38 12.15 2.30
C GLU A 122 -4.77 11.42 1.00
N PRO A 123 -3.95 11.35 -0.06
CA PRO A 123 -4.32 10.59 -1.26
C PRO A 123 -4.54 9.10 -0.95
N ILE A 124 -3.75 8.52 -0.05
CA ILE A 124 -3.88 7.12 0.39
C ILE A 124 -5.23 6.91 1.11
N TYR A 125 -5.62 7.85 1.99
CA TYR A 125 -6.94 7.83 2.62
C TYR A 125 -8.08 7.93 1.60
N ARG A 126 -7.95 8.84 0.61
CA ARG A 126 -8.96 9.01 -0.45
C ARG A 126 -9.12 7.76 -1.31
N GLU A 127 -8.01 7.12 -1.70
CA GLU A 127 -8.03 5.86 -2.43
C GLU A 127 -8.73 4.75 -1.63
N ALA A 128 -8.38 4.60 -0.35
CA ALA A 128 -9.01 3.60 0.53
C ALA A 128 -10.52 3.85 0.72
N ILE A 129 -10.93 5.10 0.91
CA ILE A 129 -12.35 5.49 1.02
C ILE A 129 -13.06 5.25 -0.32
N GLY A 130 -12.43 5.58 -1.44
CA GLY A 130 -12.96 5.31 -2.78
C GLY A 130 -13.27 3.84 -3.00
N LEU A 131 -12.40 2.94 -2.56
CA LEU A 131 -12.65 1.49 -2.62
C LEU A 131 -13.82 1.06 -1.74
N LEU A 132 -13.95 1.63 -0.54
CA LEU A 132 -15.04 1.33 0.38
C LEU A 132 -16.42 1.80 -0.12
N LEU A 133 -16.44 2.84 -0.96
CA LEU A 133 -17.66 3.43 -1.52
C LEU A 133 -18.11 2.75 -2.83
N GLN A 134 -17.28 1.91 -3.46
CA GLN A 134 -17.64 1.25 -4.71
C GLN A 134 -18.73 0.17 -4.50
N PRO A 135 -19.74 0.09 -5.39
CA PRO A 135 -20.85 -0.84 -5.26
C PRO A 135 -20.44 -2.32 -5.36
N GLN A 136 -19.30 -2.66 -5.97
CA GLN A 136 -18.79 -4.05 -5.95
C GLN A 136 -18.25 -4.49 -4.58
N ALA A 137 -17.79 -3.55 -3.73
CA ALA A 137 -17.55 -3.82 -2.32
C ALA A 137 -18.86 -3.87 -1.49
N SER A 138 -19.95 -3.34 -2.07
CA SER A 138 -21.30 -3.29 -1.50
C SER A 138 -22.21 -4.45 -1.94
N GLN A 139 -21.78 -5.28 -2.90
CA GLN A 139 -22.59 -6.42 -3.37
C GLN A 139 -22.62 -7.59 -2.37
N ASP A 140 -21.64 -7.67 -1.46
CA ASP A 140 -21.72 -8.53 -0.26
C ASP A 140 -22.68 -7.95 0.82
N ALA A 141 -23.14 -6.70 0.66
CA ALA A 141 -24.07 -6.03 1.57
C ALA A 141 -25.54 -6.14 1.11
N ASN A 142 -25.87 -7.10 0.24
CA ASN A 142 -27.26 -7.50 0.05
C ASN A 142 -27.60 -8.64 1.03
N PRO A 143 -28.39 -8.39 2.09
CA PRO A 143 -28.74 -9.42 3.09
C PRO A 143 -29.74 -10.48 2.58
N ARG A 144 -29.77 -10.78 1.27
CA ARG A 144 -30.76 -11.70 0.67
C ARG A 144 -30.23 -13.00 0.08
N SER A 145 -28.97 -13.33 0.31
CA SER A 145 -28.45 -14.66 -0.04
C SER A 145 -28.05 -15.40 1.22
N THR A 146 -29.04 -16.05 1.84
CA THR A 146 -28.86 -17.01 2.91
C THR A 146 -28.00 -18.18 2.43
N GLY A 147 -26.87 -18.42 3.11
CA GLY A 147 -26.18 -19.71 3.09
C GLY A 147 -24.70 -19.63 2.73
N SER A 148 -23.86 -19.21 3.68
CA SER A 148 -22.55 -19.84 3.96
C SER A 148 -21.81 -19.09 5.07
N THR A 149 -21.62 -19.80 6.16
CA THR A 149 -20.83 -19.40 7.32
C THR A 149 -19.34 -19.27 6.97
N ARG A 150 -18.85 -18.06 6.62
CA ARG A 150 -17.43 -17.69 6.89
C ARG A 150 -16.98 -16.22 6.84
N SER A 151 -17.83 -15.21 6.61
CA SER A 151 -17.30 -13.84 6.39
C SER A 151 -17.95 -12.70 7.19
N ALA A 152 -18.47 -12.97 8.39
CA ALA A 152 -19.07 -11.93 9.24
C ALA A 152 -18.05 -10.98 9.91
N ALA A 153 -16.77 -11.38 10.02
CA ALA A 153 -15.71 -10.52 10.58
C ALA A 153 -15.34 -9.39 9.62
N SER A 154 -15.16 -9.71 8.34
CA SER A 154 -14.69 -8.76 7.32
C SER A 154 -15.64 -7.57 7.09
N GLY A 155 -16.95 -7.75 7.27
CA GLY A 155 -17.94 -6.67 7.11
C GLY A 155 -17.98 -5.66 8.27
N ARG A 156 -17.88 -6.14 9.53
CA ARG A 156 -17.84 -5.26 10.72
C ARG A 156 -16.51 -4.53 10.82
N ASP A 157 -15.39 -5.22 10.56
CA ASP A 157 -14.07 -4.61 10.51
C ASP A 157 -13.99 -3.54 9.41
N ARG A 158 -14.65 -3.75 8.26
CA ARG A 158 -14.79 -2.75 7.20
C ARG A 158 -15.60 -1.53 7.62
N GLN A 159 -16.73 -1.70 8.29
CA GLN A 159 -17.52 -0.55 8.78
C GLN A 159 -16.75 0.25 9.85
N LEU A 160 -16.05 -0.44 10.75
CA LEU A 160 -15.19 0.20 11.74
C LEU A 160 -14.03 0.93 11.07
N PHE A 161 -13.38 0.31 10.09
CA PHE A 161 -12.29 0.93 9.34
C PHE A 161 -12.76 2.12 8.51
N SER A 162 -13.87 2.01 7.78
CA SER A 162 -14.54 3.11 7.07
C SER A 162 -14.82 4.29 8.00
N ARG A 163 -15.44 4.02 9.15
CA ARG A 163 -15.75 5.06 10.15
C ARG A 163 -14.49 5.65 10.75
N GLN A 164 -13.44 4.84 10.96
CA GLN A 164 -12.16 5.28 11.49
C GLN A 164 -11.38 6.12 10.47
N LEU A 165 -11.41 5.76 9.18
CA LEU A 165 -10.84 6.54 8.08
C LEU A 165 -11.55 7.89 7.95
N PHE A 166 -12.89 7.90 7.85
CA PHE A 166 -13.69 9.12 7.74
C PHE A 166 -13.46 10.07 8.93
N ASN A 167 -13.34 9.53 10.14
CA ASN A 167 -13.08 10.30 11.34
C ASN A 167 -11.63 10.83 11.40
N GLN A 168 -10.70 10.32 10.60
CA GLN A 168 -9.27 10.67 10.64
C GLN A 168 -8.76 11.41 9.39
N SER A 169 -9.56 11.53 8.35
CA SER A 169 -9.26 12.36 7.18
C SER A 169 -9.06 13.82 7.59
N PRO A 170 -8.02 14.51 7.09
CA PRO A 170 -7.79 15.93 7.38
C PRO A 170 -8.90 16.84 6.81
N ASP A 171 -9.72 16.34 5.90
CA ASP A 171 -10.81 17.04 5.21
C ASP A 171 -12.07 17.28 6.08
N ARG A 172 -11.93 17.36 7.41
CA ARG A 172 -13.04 17.76 8.31
C ARG A 172 -13.37 19.26 8.27
N GLY A 173 -12.57 20.04 7.56
CA GLY A 173 -12.64 21.50 7.58
C GLY A 173 -13.40 22.17 6.43
N ARG A 174 -13.88 21.43 5.42
CA ARG A 174 -14.64 22.01 4.30
C ARG A 174 -16.03 21.41 4.19
N GLN A 175 -16.86 21.66 5.19
CA GLN A 175 -18.30 21.73 4.95
C GLN A 175 -18.61 23.18 4.58
N TYR A 176 -19.04 23.38 3.33
CA TYR A 176 -19.69 24.61 2.88
C TYR A 176 -21.07 24.74 3.55
#